data_AF-A0A514WXR6-F1
#
_entry.id   AF-A0A514WXR6-F1
#
_cell.length_a   1.000
_cell.length_b   1.000
_cell.length_c   1.000
_cell.angle_alpha   90.00
_cell.angle_beta   90.00
_cell.angle_gamma   90.00
#
_symmetry.space_group_name_H-M   'P 1'
#
loop_
_entity.id
_entity.type
_entity.pdbx_description
1 polymer ?
#
loop_
_entity_poly.entity_id
_entity_poly.type
_entity_poly.pdbx_seq_one_letter_code
_entity_poly.pdbx_strand_id
1 'polypeptide(L)'
;MAAIMKFLKALVVLVIVGGICYALVEYYSVIFSKTINGQITAVERVEIPVALISRANSDINEKVFSFAIGIKDEKTGEIYTASSEDRQWAVAQKGQCAEAVFLPYPPWKFTKKDTYFGARLVRLFDCPK
;
A
#
# COMPACT_ATOMS: atom_id res chain seq x y z
N MET A 1 44.15 11.85 21.60
CA MET A 1 42.72 12.18 21.82
C MET A 1 41.96 12.55 20.54
N ALA A 2 42.50 13.39 19.65
CA ALA A 2 41.77 13.82 18.44
C ALA A 2 41.44 12.69 17.43
N ALA A 3 42.30 11.69 17.26
CA ALA A 3 42.06 10.57 16.32
C ALA A 3 40.93 9.64 16.78
N ILE A 4 40.87 9.30 18.06
CA ILE A 4 39.80 8.48 18.66
C ILE A 4 38.45 9.17 18.54
N MET A 5 38.39 10.47 18.77
CA MET A 5 37.15 11.26 18.66
C MET A 5 36.68 11.40 17.20
N LYS A 6 37.60 11.45 16.22
CA LYS A 6 37.25 11.39 14.78
C LYS A 6 36.71 10.01 14.39
N PHE A 7 37.31 8.93 14.92
CA PHE A 7 36.86 7.57 14.66
C PHE A 7 35.49 7.27 15.29
N LEU A 8 35.26 7.72 16.53
CA LEU A 8 33.96 7.61 17.20
C LEU A 8 32.87 8.39 16.44
N LYS A 9 33.16 9.61 15.99
CA LYS A 9 32.22 10.39 15.15
C LYS A 9 31.92 9.68 13.83
N ALA A 10 32.92 9.09 13.17
CA ALA A 10 32.72 8.33 11.95
C ALA A 10 31.84 7.08 12.18
N LEU A 11 32.06 6.36 13.28
CA LEU A 11 31.25 5.19 13.65
C LEU A 11 29.80 5.58 13.98
N VAL A 12 29.59 6.66 14.73
CA VAL A 12 28.25 7.19 15.02
C VAL A 12 27.54 7.62 13.75
N VAL A 13 28.23 8.32 12.83
CA VAL A 13 27.65 8.70 11.52
C VAL A 13 27.29 7.46 10.71
N LEU A 14 28.12 6.42 10.70
CA LEU A 14 27.83 5.17 9.99
C LEU A 14 26.61 4.45 10.57
N VAL A 15 26.46 4.41 11.89
CA VAL A 15 25.27 3.84 12.55
C VAL A 15 24.02 4.64 12.21
N ILE A 16 24.09 5.98 12.20
CA ILE A 16 22.96 6.85 11.84
C ILE A 16 22.57 6.63 10.37
N VAL A 17 23.55 6.62 9.46
CA VAL A 17 23.29 6.39 8.03
C VAL A 17 22.72 4.98 7.80
N GLY A 18 23.27 3.96 8.46
CA GLY A 18 22.75 2.60 8.41
C GLY A 18 21.31 2.51 8.92
N GLY A 19 20.99 3.20 10.01
CA GLY A 19 19.62 3.30 10.55
C GLY A 19 18.66 4.00 9.61
N ILE A 20 19.09 5.09 8.95
CA ILE A 20 18.27 5.79 7.94
C ILE A 20 18.02 4.88 6.74
N CYS A 21 19.05 4.20 6.23
CA CYS A 21 18.89 3.24 5.13
C CYS A 21 17.92 2.12 5.50
N TYR A 22 18.01 1.56 6.70
CA TYR A 22 17.09 0.53 7.18
C TYR A 22 15.65 1.06 7.24
N ALA A 23 15.43 2.26 7.80
CA ALA A 23 14.10 2.86 7.87
C ALA A 23 13.52 3.15 6.47
N LEU A 24 14.35 3.61 5.53
CA LEU A 24 13.92 3.84 4.15
C LEU A 24 13.53 2.53 3.44
N VAL A 25 14.19 1.42 3.76
CA VAL A 25 13.85 0.10 3.22
C VAL A 25 12.54 -0.40 3.82
N GLU A 26 12.37 -0.32 5.13
CA GLU A 26 11.15 -0.85 5.76
C GLU A 26 9.90 -0.02 5.43
N TYR A 27 10.02 1.32 5.43
CA TYR A 27 8.89 2.23 5.26
C TYR A 27 8.73 2.80 3.85
N TYR A 28 9.41 2.22 2.86
CA TYR A 28 9.37 2.70 1.46
C TYR A 28 7.94 2.86 0.94
N SER A 29 7.07 1.88 1.20
CA SER A 29 5.69 1.86 0.72
C SER A 29 4.85 3.02 1.24
N VAL A 30 5.11 3.46 2.47
CA VAL A 30 4.37 4.55 3.12
C VAL A 30 4.92 5.90 2.65
N ILE A 31 6.25 6.02 2.58
CA ILE A 31 6.95 7.24 2.19
C ILE A 31 6.67 7.59 0.72
N PHE A 32 6.68 6.59 -0.17
CA PHE A 32 6.46 6.78 -1.61
C PHE A 32 5.04 6.45 -2.06
N SER A 33 4.08 6.53 -1.14
CA SER A 33 2.68 6.32 -1.46
C SER A 33 2.19 7.36 -2.48
N LYS A 34 1.37 6.92 -3.44
CA LYS A 34 0.79 7.80 -4.47
C LYS A 34 -0.69 8.01 -4.21
N THR A 35 -1.12 9.27 -4.11
CA THR A 35 -2.54 9.62 -4.05
C THR A 35 -3.09 9.76 -5.45
N ILE A 36 -4.14 9.01 -5.75
CA ILE A 36 -4.84 8.99 -7.04
C ILE A 36 -6.28 9.40 -6.83
N ASN A 37 -6.74 10.35 -7.65
CA ASN A 37 -8.10 10.87 -7.61
C ASN A 37 -8.77 10.55 -8.94
N GLY A 38 -9.89 9.84 -8.87
CA GLY A 38 -10.71 9.64 -10.06
C GLY A 38 -11.77 8.57 -9.91
N GLN A 39 -12.28 8.12 -11.05
CA GLN A 39 -13.46 7.28 -11.10
C GLN A 39 -13.11 5.81 -10.81
N ILE A 40 -13.90 5.19 -9.94
CA ILE A 40 -13.84 3.76 -9.67
C ILE A 40 -14.35 3.00 -10.90
N THR A 41 -13.46 2.25 -11.53
CA THR A 41 -13.77 1.41 -12.69
C THR A 41 -14.21 0.00 -12.30
N ALA A 42 -13.63 -0.54 -11.23
CA ALA A 42 -13.96 -1.86 -10.69
C ALA A 42 -13.60 -1.95 -9.20
N VAL A 43 -14.48 -2.59 -8.43
CA VAL A 43 -14.19 -3.05 -7.07
C VAL A 43 -14.77 -4.45 -6.98
N GLU A 44 -13.89 -5.44 -6.89
CA GLU A 44 -14.27 -6.85 -6.82
C GLU A 44 -13.78 -7.45 -5.51
N ARG A 45 -14.65 -8.19 -4.84
CA ARG A 45 -14.23 -8.95 -3.66
C ARG A 45 -13.57 -10.25 -4.12
N VAL A 46 -12.32 -10.43 -3.73
CA VAL A 46 -11.58 -11.68 -3.92
C VAL A 46 -11.90 -12.59 -2.74
N GLU A 47 -12.73 -13.60 -2.97
CA GLU A 47 -13.03 -14.63 -1.98
C GLU A 47 -11.88 -15.63 -1.93
N ILE A 48 -11.06 -15.55 -0.88
CA ILE A 48 -10.06 -16.59 -0.61
C ILE A 48 -10.83 -17.79 -0.02
N PRO A 49 -10.79 -18.98 -0.63
CA PRO A 49 -11.48 -20.15 -0.11
C PRO A 49 -10.85 -20.61 1.21
N VAL A 50 -11.39 -20.18 2.35
CA VAL A 50 -10.85 -20.48 3.70
C VAL A 50 -11.29 -21.85 4.25
N ALA A 51 -11.79 -22.75 3.38
CA ALA A 51 -12.53 -23.94 3.81
C ALA A 51 -11.72 -25.03 4.55
N LEU A 52 -10.38 -24.95 4.63
CA LEU A 52 -9.55 -26.06 5.13
C LEU A 52 -8.64 -25.76 6.32
N ILE A 53 -8.63 -24.53 6.87
CA ILE A 53 -7.67 -24.15 7.95
C ILE A 53 -8.36 -24.03 9.33
N SER A 54 -9.69 -24.17 9.40
CA SER A 54 -10.50 -23.99 10.62
C SER A 54 -10.41 -25.11 11.67
N ARG A 55 -9.37 -25.97 11.67
CA ARG A 55 -9.21 -27.05 12.68
C ARG A 55 -7.86 -27.02 13.39
N ALA A 56 -7.40 -25.85 13.82
CA ALA A 56 -6.47 -25.74 14.94
C ALA A 56 -6.51 -24.32 15.49
N ASN A 57 -7.13 -24.15 16.67
CA ASN A 57 -7.03 -22.98 17.54
C ASN A 57 -7.70 -21.67 17.06
N SER A 58 -8.94 -21.47 17.54
CA SER A 58 -9.49 -20.20 18.06
C SER A 58 -8.91 -18.87 17.55
N ASP A 59 -9.46 -18.34 16.46
CA ASP A 59 -9.87 -16.92 16.27
C ASP A 59 -10.42 -16.72 14.85
N ILE A 60 -11.57 -17.35 14.58
CA ILE A 60 -12.19 -17.37 13.25
C ILE A 60 -13.23 -16.24 13.18
N ASN A 61 -12.77 -14.99 13.11
CA ASN A 61 -13.62 -13.84 12.76
C ASN A 61 -12.99 -12.87 11.77
N GLU A 62 -11.73 -13.07 11.39
CA GLU A 62 -11.15 -12.35 10.26
C GLU A 62 -11.48 -13.11 8.97
N LYS A 63 -12.72 -12.93 8.47
CA LYS A 63 -12.95 -13.13 7.04
C LYS A 63 -11.95 -12.21 6.35
N VAL A 64 -10.92 -12.76 5.74
CA VAL A 64 -9.92 -11.98 5.00
C VAL A 64 -10.69 -11.27 3.89
N PHE A 65 -10.97 -9.98 4.09
CA PHE A 65 -11.57 -9.15 3.07
C PHE A 65 -10.44 -8.80 2.14
N SER A 66 -10.46 -9.31 0.92
CA SER A 66 -9.52 -8.90 -0.11
C SER A 66 -10.35 -8.30 -1.24
N PHE A 67 -9.97 -7.10 -1.67
CA PHE A 67 -10.63 -6.36 -2.74
C PHE A 67 -9.62 -6.08 -3.85
N ALA A 68 -9.99 -6.38 -5.08
CA ALA A 68 -9.31 -5.90 -6.27
C ALA A 68 -9.95 -4.58 -6.70
N ILE A 69 -9.16 -3.52 -6.76
CA ILE A 69 -9.63 -2.15 -7.00
C ILE A 69 -8.97 -1.62 -8.26
N GLY A 70 -9.76 -1.00 -9.13
CA GLY A 70 -9.31 -0.26 -10.29
C GLY A 70 -9.86 1.16 -10.29
N ILE A 71 -8.97 2.17 -10.28
CA ILE A 71 -9.34 3.60 -10.34
C ILE A 71 -8.74 4.20 -11.59
N LYS A 72 -9.57 4.88 -12.38
CA LYS A 72 -9.11 5.67 -13.52
C LYS A 72 -8.80 7.08 -13.05
N ASP A 73 -7.54 7.47 -13.17
CA ASP A 73 -7.10 8.82 -12.85
C ASP A 73 -7.68 9.84 -13.85
N GLU A 74 -8.21 10.94 -13.35
CA GLU A 74 -8.82 11.98 -14.17
C GLU A 74 -7.76 12.77 -14.96
N LYS A 75 -6.53 12.87 -14.45
CA LYS A 75 -5.48 13.69 -15.07
C LYS A 75 -4.74 12.95 -16.17
N THR A 76 -4.35 11.70 -15.90
CA THR A 76 -3.56 10.89 -16.85
C THR A 76 -4.44 10.00 -17.72
N GLY A 77 -5.67 9.70 -17.29
CA GLY A 77 -6.55 8.74 -17.96
C GLY A 77 -6.13 7.27 -17.76
N GLU A 78 -5.05 7.02 -17.02
CA GLU A 78 -4.54 5.68 -16.72
C GLU A 78 -5.40 4.99 -15.65
N ILE A 79 -5.49 3.66 -15.74
CA ILE A 79 -6.20 2.84 -14.76
C ILE A 79 -5.18 2.24 -13.81
N TYR A 80 -5.23 2.68 -12.56
CA TYR A 80 -4.41 2.18 -11.47
C TYR A 80 -5.13 1.01 -10.80
N THR A 81 -4.43 -0.12 -10.68
CA THR A 81 -4.96 -1.34 -10.06
C THR A 81 -4.15 -1.74 -8.84
N ALA A 82 -4.83 -2.14 -7.77
CA ALA A 82 -4.21 -2.68 -6.56
C ALA A 82 -5.15 -3.64 -5.83
N SER A 83 -4.57 -4.45 -4.97
CA SER A 83 -5.33 -5.19 -3.96
C SER A 83 -5.45 -4.36 -2.68
N SER A 84 -6.50 -4.57 -1.91
CA SER A 84 -6.67 -3.97 -0.58
C SER A 84 -7.37 -4.94 0.36
N GLU A 85 -7.07 -4.82 1.64
CA GLU A 85 -7.77 -5.55 2.70
C GLU A 85 -8.73 -4.66 3.51
N ASP A 86 -8.87 -3.39 3.09
CA ASP A 86 -9.68 -2.42 3.80
C ASP A 86 -11.18 -2.62 3.50
N ARG A 87 -11.97 -2.84 4.57
CA ARG A 87 -13.43 -3.01 4.52
C ARG A 87 -14.15 -1.76 4.00
N GLN A 88 -13.51 -0.59 4.03
CA GLN A 88 -14.08 0.64 3.45
C GLN A 88 -14.35 0.50 1.95
N TRP A 89 -13.61 -0.37 1.24
CA TRP A 89 -13.88 -0.65 -0.17
C TRP A 89 -15.16 -1.44 -0.41
N ALA A 90 -15.72 -2.09 0.61
CA ALA A 90 -16.95 -2.88 0.48
C ALA A 90 -18.18 -2.03 0.12
N VAL A 91 -18.16 -0.73 0.46
CA VAL A 91 -19.27 0.20 0.17
C VAL A 91 -19.03 1.02 -1.10
N ALA A 92 -17.81 0.99 -1.64
CA ALA A 92 -17.44 1.76 -2.81
C ALA A 92 -18.03 1.12 -4.07
N GLN A 93 -18.73 1.91 -4.89
CA GLN A 93 -19.40 1.42 -6.09
C GLN A 93 -18.70 1.88 -7.37
N LYS A 94 -18.80 1.07 -8.42
CA LYS A 94 -18.37 1.44 -9.77
C LYS A 94 -19.10 2.71 -10.22
N GLY A 95 -18.35 3.65 -10.77
CA GLY A 95 -18.87 4.92 -11.27
C GLY A 95 -18.78 6.09 -10.28
N GLN A 96 -18.57 5.84 -8.99
CA GLN A 96 -18.26 6.89 -8.01
C GLN A 96 -16.81 7.35 -8.14
N CYS A 97 -16.51 8.54 -7.62
CA CYS A 97 -15.16 9.06 -7.58
C CYS A 97 -14.55 8.85 -6.19
N ALA A 98 -13.27 8.51 -6.18
CA ALA A 98 -12.55 8.24 -4.95
C ALA A 98 -11.18 8.92 -4.97
N GLU A 99 -10.77 9.38 -3.79
CA GLU A 99 -9.39 9.70 -3.47
C GLU A 99 -8.81 8.50 -2.73
N ALA A 100 -7.83 7.85 -3.34
CA ALA A 100 -7.21 6.65 -2.81
C ALA A 100 -5.69 6.75 -2.83
N VAL A 101 -5.07 6.19 -1.79
CA VAL A 101 -3.62 6.12 -1.65
C VAL A 101 -3.15 4.73 -2.04
N PHE A 102 -2.38 4.66 -3.12
CA PHE A 102 -1.76 3.45 -3.64
C PHE A 102 -0.36 3.29 -3.03
N LEU A 103 -0.11 2.10 -2.48
CA LEU A 103 1.14 1.72 -1.82
C LEU A 103 1.99 0.91 -2.80
N PRO A 104 3.09 1.48 -3.35
CA PRO A 104 3.90 0.78 -4.33
C PRO A 104 4.70 -0.34 -3.68
N TYR A 105 4.96 -1.40 -4.44
CA TYR A 105 5.98 -2.36 -4.06
C TYR A 105 7.35 -1.68 -4.05
N PRO A 106 8.23 -2.05 -3.11
CA PRO A 106 9.56 -1.50 -3.09
C PRO A 106 10.41 -1.93 -4.30
N PRO A 107 11.35 -1.07 -4.76
CA PRO A 107 12.08 -1.26 -6.01
C PRO A 107 13.02 -2.47 -5.99
N TRP A 108 13.43 -2.97 -4.82
CA TRP A 108 14.22 -4.20 -4.70
C TRP A 108 13.41 -5.48 -4.97
N LYS A 109 12.07 -5.41 -5.03
CA LYS A 109 11.22 -6.52 -5.49
C LYS A 109 11.02 -6.43 -7.01
N PHE A 110 12.06 -6.81 -7.76
CA PHE A 110 12.11 -6.68 -9.21
C PHE A 110 10.93 -7.32 -9.96
N THR A 111 10.38 -8.42 -9.45
CA THR A 111 9.24 -9.11 -10.07
C THR A 111 7.92 -8.35 -9.95
N LYS A 112 7.85 -7.38 -9.03
CA LYS A 112 6.66 -6.57 -8.74
C LYS A 112 6.93 -5.08 -8.93
N LYS A 113 7.98 -4.75 -9.69
CA LYS A 113 8.35 -3.38 -9.99
C LYS A 113 7.17 -2.66 -10.66
N ASP A 114 6.93 -1.43 -10.25
CA ASP A 114 5.86 -0.56 -10.76
C ASP A 114 4.42 -1.08 -10.51
N THR A 115 4.26 -2.04 -9.59
CA THR A 115 2.95 -2.51 -9.13
C THR A 115 2.63 -2.03 -7.71
N TYR A 116 1.36 -2.10 -7.34
CA TYR A 116 0.86 -1.69 -6.03
C TYR A 116 0.36 -2.90 -5.24
N PHE A 117 0.75 -3.00 -3.97
CA PHE A 117 0.28 -4.09 -3.11
C PHE A 117 -0.96 -3.71 -2.30
N GLY A 118 -1.22 -2.43 -2.16
CA GLY A 118 -2.24 -1.87 -1.29
C GLY A 118 -2.90 -0.65 -1.91
N ALA A 119 -4.22 -0.53 -1.76
CA ALA A 119 -4.94 0.72 -1.97
C ALA A 119 -5.77 1.08 -0.74
N ARG A 120 -5.61 2.29 -0.23
CA ARG A 120 -6.38 2.81 0.90
C ARG A 120 -7.38 3.84 0.42
N LEU A 121 -8.66 3.65 0.76
CA LEU A 121 -9.68 4.66 0.48
C LEU A 121 -9.51 5.81 1.48
N VAL A 122 -9.34 7.03 0.99
CA VAL A 122 -9.25 8.23 1.84
C VAL A 122 -10.59 8.95 1.83
N ARG A 123 -11.17 9.16 0.65
CA ARG A 123 -12.49 9.79 0.48
C ARG A 123 -13.24 9.15 -0.68
N LEU A 124 -14.56 9.11 -0.53
CA LEU A 124 -15.51 8.70 -1.56
C LEU A 124 -16.46 9.87 -1.82
N PHE A 125 -16.70 10.21 -3.08
CA PHE A 125 -17.54 11.33 -3.47
C PHE A 125 -18.19 11.07 -4.84
N ASP A 126 -19.24 11.82 -5.15
CA ASP A 126 -19.87 11.76 -6.46
C ASP A 126 -19.01 12.46 -7.49
N CYS A 127 -18.80 11.82 -8.65
CA CYS A 127 -18.07 12.44 -9.74
C CYS A 127 -18.78 13.72 -10.20
N PRO A 128 -18.05 14.80 -10.47
CA PRO A 128 -18.63 15.99 -11.08
C PRO A 128 -19.28 15.60 -12.42
N LYS A 129 -20.52 16.02 -12.62
CA LYS A 129 -21.26 15.81 -13.88
C LYS A 129 -20.73 16.72 -14.98
#